data_AF-A0A928BJ17-F1
#
_entry.id   AF-A0A928BJ17-F1
#
_cell.length_a   1.000
_cell.length_b   1.000
_cell.length_c   1.000
_cell.angle_alpha   90.00
_cell.angle_beta   90.00
_cell.angle_gamma   90.00
#
_symmetry.space_group_name_H-M   'P 1'
#
loop_
_entity.id
_entity.type
_entity.pdbx_description
1 polymer ?
#
loop_
_entity_poly.entity_id
_entity_poly.type
_entity_poly.pdbx_seq_one_letter_code
_entity_poly.pdbx_strand_id
1 'polypeptide(L)'
;MGKYLKLLAAIMIVASCGKENPDQTPVTPSEPDNEPQMVKLDFTAQIVEQVTGTDAVLSWKEGDAIAFFSDGSSSAVSIGQTTETVEFEQEVTEGTYYAVYPASAANDRYGNSVMVAMPTTQSGSLEEACIWFAKTDAENRNFELRHLCALGSVTLGRDDISKITISGNNGELIAGTVYASTDQDGKPSCAEADAEEITLVPAEGEVFAAGTYYFAAAPGTLSEGISFTIETAGGNMMIGKAYSEAAQLERGAL
;
A
#
# COMPACT_ATOMS: atom_id res chain seq x y z
N MET A 1 -26.11 44.19 -40.41
CA MET A 1 -26.69 42.90 -40.85
C MET A 1 -26.10 41.82 -39.95
N GLY A 2 -26.79 40.99 -39.18
CA GLY A 2 -28.19 40.88 -38.77
C GLY A 2 -28.20 40.47 -37.27
N LYS A 3 -29.01 41.13 -36.44
CA LYS A 3 -30.30 40.67 -35.89
C LYS A 3 -30.21 39.49 -34.90
N TYR A 4 -30.17 39.89 -33.63
CA TYR A 4 -30.70 39.32 -32.38
C TYR A 4 -31.58 38.07 -32.46
N LEU A 5 -31.47 37.18 -31.47
CA LEU A 5 -32.57 36.95 -30.51
C LEU A 5 -32.08 36.31 -29.20
N LYS A 6 -32.13 37.07 -28.10
CA LYS A 6 -32.11 36.54 -26.73
C LYS A 6 -33.52 36.04 -26.43
N LEU A 7 -33.68 34.78 -26.02
CA LEU A 7 -34.96 34.29 -25.51
C LEU A 7 -34.90 34.26 -23.97
N LEU A 8 -35.45 35.32 -23.37
CA LEU A 8 -35.93 35.35 -22.00
C LEU A 8 -37.28 34.63 -21.98
N ALA A 9 -37.37 33.50 -21.28
CA ALA A 9 -38.66 32.88 -20.98
C ALA A 9 -39.20 33.47 -19.67
N ALA A 10 -40.30 34.20 -19.80
CA ALA A 10 -41.10 34.72 -18.70
C ALA A 10 -41.93 33.59 -18.08
N ILE A 11 -41.96 33.49 -16.74
CA ILE A 11 -42.95 32.68 -16.03
C ILE A 11 -43.94 33.64 -15.37
N MET A 12 -45.22 33.44 -15.71
CA MET A 12 -46.36 34.23 -15.26
C MET A 12 -46.60 34.06 -13.76
N ILE A 13 -46.75 35.18 -13.06
CA ILE A 13 -47.29 35.22 -11.70
C ILE A 13 -48.81 35.13 -11.80
N VAL A 14 -49.37 33.98 -11.42
CA VAL A 14 -50.80 33.86 -11.10
C VAL A 14 -50.99 34.19 -9.63
N ALA A 15 -51.50 35.39 -9.35
CA ALA A 15 -52.11 35.71 -8.07
C ALA A 15 -53.54 35.18 -8.07
N SER A 16 -53.85 34.25 -7.16
CA SER A 16 -55.22 33.90 -6.81
C SER A 16 -55.35 33.93 -5.29
N CYS A 17 -55.99 34.98 -4.79
CA CYS A 17 -56.48 35.03 -3.42
C CYS A 17 -57.73 34.16 -3.32
N GLY A 18 -57.67 33.10 -2.51
CA GLY A 18 -58.81 32.28 -2.11
C GLY A 18 -58.56 31.58 -0.78
N LYS A 19 -59.03 32.22 0.30
CA LYS A 19 -59.35 31.76 1.66
C LYS A 19 -58.86 30.35 2.12
N GLU A 20 -57.93 30.39 3.07
CA GLU A 20 -57.75 29.56 4.29
C GLU A 20 -58.20 28.08 4.30
N ASN A 21 -57.22 27.18 4.42
CA ASN A 21 -57.26 26.00 5.28
C ASN A 21 -55.89 25.87 5.99
N PRO A 22 -55.78 26.00 7.32
CA PRO A 22 -54.49 25.99 8.00
C PRO A 22 -54.18 24.58 8.49
N ASP A 23 -53.99 23.60 7.61
CA ASP A 23 -53.40 22.33 8.03
C ASP A 23 -52.88 21.46 6.88
N GLN A 24 -52.07 22.01 5.97
CA GLN A 24 -51.21 21.20 5.10
C GLN A 24 -49.92 21.96 4.82
N THR A 25 -48.88 21.67 5.60
CA THR A 25 -47.50 21.94 5.16
C THR A 25 -47.29 21.23 3.82
N PRO A 26 -46.65 21.87 2.82
CA PRO A 26 -46.25 21.17 1.62
C PRO A 26 -45.27 20.07 2.02
N VAL A 27 -45.66 18.80 1.87
CA VAL A 27 -44.72 17.69 1.91
C VAL A 27 -43.85 17.79 0.66
N THR A 28 -42.69 18.40 0.80
CA THR A 28 -41.57 18.19 -0.12
C THR A 28 -41.33 16.67 -0.19
N PRO A 29 -41.27 16.05 -1.37
CA PRO A 29 -40.82 14.66 -1.46
C PRO A 29 -39.43 14.59 -0.84
N SER A 30 -39.29 13.90 0.27
CA SER A 30 -37.97 13.55 0.79
C SER A 30 -37.27 12.75 -0.30
N GLU A 31 -36.09 13.21 -0.75
CA GLU A 31 -35.17 12.33 -1.47
C GLU A 31 -35.01 11.04 -0.66
N PRO A 32 -35.01 9.86 -1.30
CA PRO A 32 -34.73 8.63 -0.58
C PRO A 32 -33.36 8.80 0.09
N ASP A 33 -33.37 8.70 1.41
CA ASP A 33 -32.18 8.69 2.24
C ASP A 33 -31.43 7.38 1.96
N ASN A 34 -30.65 7.38 0.87
CA ASN A 34 -29.78 6.26 0.51
C ASN A 34 -28.49 6.38 1.32
N GLU A 35 -28.60 6.39 2.66
CA GLU A 35 -27.43 6.15 3.50
C GLU A 35 -26.90 4.75 3.18
N PRO A 36 -25.59 4.59 2.98
CA PRO A 36 -25.03 3.29 2.63
C PRO A 36 -25.26 2.31 3.79
N GLN A 37 -25.89 1.17 3.48
CA GLN A 37 -26.21 0.16 4.48
C GLN A 37 -24.94 -0.60 4.89
N MET A 38 -24.58 -0.49 6.17
CA MET A 38 -23.51 -1.28 6.77
C MET A 38 -23.95 -2.73 7.00
N VAL A 39 -23.06 -3.67 6.73
CA VAL A 39 -23.22 -5.11 6.97
C VAL A 39 -22.01 -5.66 7.69
N LYS A 40 -22.22 -6.62 8.59
CA LYS A 40 -21.14 -7.38 9.23
C LYS A 40 -20.74 -8.54 8.34
N LEU A 41 -19.45 -8.63 8.03
CA LEU A 41 -18.87 -9.71 7.24
C LEU A 41 -17.67 -10.33 7.95
N ASP A 42 -17.58 -11.65 7.89
CA ASP A 42 -16.41 -12.42 8.32
C ASP A 42 -15.42 -12.53 7.17
N PHE A 43 -14.15 -12.20 7.45
CA PHE A 43 -13.04 -12.28 6.52
C PHE A 43 -11.99 -13.27 7.02
N THR A 44 -11.24 -13.81 6.07
CA THR A 44 -10.02 -14.59 6.31
C THR A 44 -8.82 -13.90 5.68
N ALA A 45 -7.63 -14.05 6.27
CA ALA A 45 -6.38 -13.58 5.69
C ALA A 45 -5.26 -14.61 5.86
N GLN A 46 -4.51 -14.84 4.79
CA GLN A 46 -3.39 -15.77 4.73
C GLN A 46 -2.25 -15.20 3.87
N ILE A 47 -1.00 -15.44 4.27
CA ILE A 47 0.17 -15.20 3.42
C ILE A 47 0.35 -16.43 2.52
N VAL A 48 0.24 -16.27 1.20
CA VAL A 48 0.21 -17.40 0.25
C VAL A 48 1.48 -17.55 -0.60
N GLU A 49 2.43 -16.64 -0.44
CA GLU A 49 3.71 -16.67 -1.13
C GLU A 49 4.85 -16.85 -0.13
N GLN A 50 5.83 -17.67 -0.49
CA GLN A 50 7.09 -17.76 0.24
C GLN A 50 8.06 -16.72 -0.28
N VAL A 51 9.00 -16.34 0.59
CA VAL A 51 10.14 -15.55 0.17
C VAL A 51 11.10 -16.45 -0.62
N THR A 52 11.11 -16.28 -1.94
CA THR A 52 12.00 -17.02 -2.85
C THR A 52 13.45 -16.93 -2.39
N GLY A 53 14.16 -18.05 -2.26
CA GLY A 53 15.58 -18.03 -1.88
C GLY A 53 15.85 -18.00 -0.37
N THR A 54 14.82 -18.12 0.47
CA THR A 54 14.96 -18.33 1.91
C THR A 54 14.16 -19.55 2.36
N ASP A 55 14.55 -20.15 3.49
CA ASP A 55 13.75 -21.19 4.17
C ASP A 55 12.73 -20.59 5.16
N ALA A 56 12.47 -19.28 5.07
CA ALA A 56 11.61 -18.58 6.01
C ALA A 56 10.13 -19.00 5.81
N VAL A 57 9.57 -19.67 6.81
CA VAL A 57 8.13 -19.87 6.90
C VAL A 57 7.52 -18.61 7.47
N LEU A 58 6.72 -17.92 6.66
CA LEU A 58 5.99 -16.75 7.11
C LEU A 58 4.68 -17.19 7.73
N SER A 59 4.63 -17.11 9.06
CA SER A 59 3.41 -17.22 9.85
C SER A 59 3.16 -15.90 10.54
N TRP A 60 1.89 -15.56 10.73
CA TRP A 60 1.52 -14.45 11.61
C TRP A 60 1.98 -14.74 13.03
N LYS A 61 2.45 -13.72 13.73
CA LYS A 61 2.85 -13.80 15.14
C LYS A 61 1.81 -13.08 16.01
N GLU A 62 1.75 -13.47 17.28
CA GLU A 62 1.02 -12.68 18.27
C GLU A 62 1.60 -11.25 18.31
N GLY A 63 0.71 -10.26 18.23
CA GLY A 63 1.07 -8.84 18.20
C GLY A 63 1.18 -8.24 16.79
N ASP A 64 1.17 -9.05 15.73
CA ASP A 64 1.08 -8.56 14.36
C ASP A 64 -0.25 -7.86 14.12
N ALA A 65 -0.31 -7.01 13.08
CA ALA A 65 -1.54 -6.37 12.66
C ALA A 65 -1.64 -6.23 11.14
N ILE A 66 -2.87 -6.34 10.63
CA ILE A 66 -3.24 -6.12 9.22
C ILE A 66 -4.01 -4.81 9.12
N ALA A 67 -3.62 -3.92 8.21
CA ALA A 67 -4.42 -2.74 7.89
C ALA A 67 -5.52 -3.15 6.91
N PHE A 68 -6.77 -2.91 7.28
CA PHE A 68 -7.96 -3.20 6.49
C PHE A 68 -8.56 -1.90 5.96
N PHE A 69 -8.95 -1.90 4.68
CA PHE A 69 -9.60 -0.75 4.04
C PHE A 69 -10.88 -1.18 3.32
N SER A 70 -11.94 -0.40 3.50
CA SER A 70 -13.21 -0.49 2.75
C SER A 70 -13.59 0.88 2.18
N ASP A 71 -14.83 1.05 1.73
CA ASP A 71 -15.31 2.38 1.34
C ASP A 71 -15.54 3.31 2.53
N GLY A 72 -14.84 4.45 2.51
CA GLY A 72 -14.89 5.47 3.55
C GLY A 72 -14.37 5.04 4.93
N SER A 73 -13.75 3.87 5.09
CA SER A 73 -13.30 3.36 6.39
C SER A 73 -11.99 2.58 6.30
N SER A 74 -11.20 2.68 7.37
CA SER A 74 -9.99 1.90 7.59
C SER A 74 -9.88 1.49 9.06
N SER A 75 -9.22 0.36 9.32
CA SER A 75 -8.97 -0.13 10.67
C SER A 75 -7.75 -1.05 10.69
N ALA A 76 -7.27 -1.37 11.89
CA ALA A 76 -6.21 -2.36 12.10
C ALA A 76 -6.79 -3.60 12.78
N VAL A 77 -6.52 -4.77 12.21
CA VAL A 77 -6.88 -6.08 12.76
C VAL A 77 -5.68 -6.63 13.49
N SER A 78 -5.74 -6.71 14.83
CA SER A 78 -4.67 -7.27 15.65
C SER A 78 -4.74 -8.79 15.69
N ILE A 79 -3.57 -9.44 15.62
CA ILE A 79 -3.43 -10.89 15.62
C ILE A 79 -3.05 -11.35 17.02
N GLY A 80 -3.96 -12.06 17.67
CA GLY A 80 -3.82 -12.45 19.08
C GLY A 80 -3.01 -13.72 19.34
N GLN A 81 -2.64 -14.46 18.29
CA GLN A 81 -1.87 -15.70 18.42
C GLN A 81 -1.14 -16.03 17.12
N THR A 82 -0.04 -16.77 17.23
CA THR A 82 0.64 -17.32 16.05
C THR A 82 -0.29 -18.25 15.27
N THR A 83 -0.46 -17.98 13.97
CA THR A 83 -1.37 -18.73 13.09
C THR A 83 -0.97 -18.58 11.62
N GLU A 84 -1.42 -19.49 10.76
CA GLU A 84 -1.27 -19.38 9.30
C GLU A 84 -2.43 -18.59 8.66
N THR A 85 -3.60 -18.67 9.29
CA THR A 85 -4.81 -17.97 8.84
C THR A 85 -5.42 -17.18 9.99
N VAL A 86 -5.80 -15.94 9.71
CA VAL A 86 -6.52 -15.07 10.66
C VAL A 86 -7.97 -14.93 10.20
N GLU A 87 -8.90 -15.09 11.13
CA GLU A 87 -10.32 -14.80 10.93
C GLU A 87 -10.68 -13.52 11.68
N PHE A 88 -11.45 -12.63 11.07
CA PHE A 88 -11.87 -11.37 11.68
C PHE A 88 -13.19 -10.85 11.10
N GLU A 89 -14.00 -10.20 11.92
CA GLU A 89 -15.26 -9.55 11.53
C GLU A 89 -15.01 -8.07 11.25
N GLN A 90 -15.66 -7.52 10.20
CA GLN A 90 -15.72 -6.08 9.96
C GLN A 90 -17.14 -5.64 9.64
N GLU A 91 -17.50 -4.44 10.09
CA GLU A 91 -18.71 -3.76 9.68
C GLU A 91 -18.38 -2.85 8.49
N VAL A 92 -18.93 -3.16 7.32
CA VAL A 92 -18.56 -2.53 6.04
C VAL A 92 -19.77 -2.26 5.17
N THR A 93 -19.63 -1.31 4.26
CA THR A 93 -20.52 -1.19 3.10
C THR A 93 -20.16 -2.24 2.05
N GLU A 94 -21.10 -2.56 1.16
CA GLU A 94 -20.80 -3.40 -0.02
C GLU A 94 -19.72 -2.75 -0.87
N GLY A 95 -18.70 -3.52 -1.27
CA GLY A 95 -17.65 -3.02 -2.13
C GLY A 95 -16.42 -3.90 -2.22
N THR A 96 -15.31 -3.27 -2.54
CA THR A 96 -13.98 -3.90 -2.56
C THR A 96 -13.25 -3.60 -1.25
N TYR A 97 -12.56 -4.61 -0.74
CA TYR A 97 -11.79 -4.54 0.48
C TYR A 97 -10.32 -4.82 0.21
N TYR A 98 -9.45 -4.17 0.98
CA TYR A 98 -8.00 -4.29 0.83
C TYR A 98 -7.36 -4.61 2.17
N ALA A 99 -6.28 -5.39 2.12
CA ALA A 99 -5.46 -5.73 3.27
C ALA A 99 -3.99 -5.44 2.97
N VAL A 100 -3.29 -4.82 3.94
CA VAL A 100 -1.85 -4.57 3.89
C VAL A 100 -1.21 -5.14 5.17
N TYR A 101 -0.11 -5.85 5.02
CA TYR A 101 0.73 -6.29 6.14
C TYR A 101 2.21 -5.95 5.87
N PRO A 102 2.95 -5.42 6.87
CA PRO A 102 2.47 -4.99 8.18
C PRO A 102 1.50 -3.80 8.10
N ALA A 103 0.57 -3.71 9.06
CA ALA A 103 -0.38 -2.60 9.12
C ALA A 103 0.30 -1.22 9.10
N SER A 104 1.48 -1.13 9.71
CA SER A 104 2.30 0.08 9.77
C SER A 104 2.83 0.55 8.41
N ALA A 105 2.84 -0.30 7.39
CA ALA A 105 3.21 0.09 6.05
C ALA A 105 2.06 0.83 5.33
N ALA A 106 0.81 0.69 5.77
CA ALA A 106 -0.31 1.32 5.10
C ALA A 106 -0.58 2.74 5.62
N ASN A 107 -0.98 3.64 4.72
CA ASN A 107 -1.35 5.02 5.06
C ASN A 107 -2.86 5.24 4.88
N ASP A 108 -3.31 5.35 3.64
CA ASP A 108 -4.69 5.71 3.31
C ASP A 108 -5.14 5.05 2.00
N ARG A 109 -6.45 5.04 1.72
CA ARG A 109 -7.02 4.53 0.47
C ARG A 109 -7.28 5.69 -0.51
N TYR A 110 -6.87 5.49 -1.76
CA TYR A 110 -7.13 6.43 -2.86
C TYR A 110 -7.82 5.71 -4.02
N GLY A 111 -9.15 5.81 -4.08
CA GLY A 111 -9.96 5.14 -5.10
C GLY A 111 -9.81 3.63 -5.06
N ASN A 112 -9.19 3.05 -6.09
CA ASN A 112 -8.96 1.60 -6.21
C ASN A 112 -7.57 1.15 -5.77
N SER A 113 -6.85 2.03 -5.06
CA SER A 113 -5.50 1.78 -4.58
C SER A 113 -5.37 2.11 -3.09
N VAL A 114 -4.35 1.54 -2.45
CA VAL A 114 -3.94 1.88 -1.08
C VAL A 114 -2.55 2.49 -1.13
N MET A 115 -2.36 3.63 -0.47
CA MET A 115 -1.05 4.23 -0.26
C MET A 115 -0.27 3.40 0.74
N VAL A 116 0.87 2.89 0.33
CA VAL A 116 1.76 2.05 1.12
C VAL A 116 3.14 2.69 1.17
N ALA A 117 3.73 2.75 2.36
CA ALA A 117 5.10 3.17 2.55
C ALA A 117 6.04 2.03 2.17
N MET A 118 6.96 2.33 1.26
CA MET A 118 8.18 1.60 0.97
C MET A 118 9.33 2.40 1.60
N PRO A 119 9.71 2.16 2.87
CA PRO A 119 10.53 3.11 3.62
C PRO A 119 11.88 3.39 2.93
N THR A 120 12.28 4.66 2.89
CA THR A 120 13.61 5.07 2.39
C THR A 120 14.72 4.75 3.39
N THR A 121 14.37 4.48 4.65
CA THR A 121 15.28 3.97 5.69
C THR A 121 14.74 2.65 6.22
N GLN A 122 15.54 1.59 6.17
CA GLN A 122 15.14 0.23 6.56
C GLN A 122 16.21 -0.40 7.47
N SER A 123 15.83 -1.36 8.32
CA SER A 123 16.80 -2.03 9.21
C SER A 123 17.72 -3.02 8.51
N GLY A 124 17.37 -3.45 7.29
CA GLY A 124 18.03 -4.58 6.64
C GLY A 124 17.48 -5.96 7.06
N SER A 125 16.46 -6.03 7.93
CA SER A 125 15.84 -7.30 8.32
C SER A 125 14.87 -7.81 7.25
N LEU A 126 14.76 -9.14 7.15
CA LEU A 126 13.83 -9.77 6.21
C LEU A 126 12.37 -9.43 6.51
N GLU A 127 12.02 -9.41 7.80
CA GLU A 127 10.65 -9.18 8.26
C GLU A 127 10.15 -7.79 7.88
N GLU A 128 10.96 -6.75 8.09
CA GLU A 128 10.60 -5.38 7.67
C GLU A 128 10.62 -5.18 6.15
N ALA A 129 11.46 -5.93 5.43
CA ALA A 129 11.53 -5.86 3.98
C ALA A 129 10.35 -6.57 3.28
N CYS A 130 9.54 -7.35 4.00
CA CYS A 130 8.40 -8.05 3.44
C CYS A 130 7.11 -7.24 3.60
N ILE A 131 6.68 -6.59 2.52
CA ILE A 131 5.39 -5.89 2.47
C ILE A 131 4.41 -6.69 1.62
N TRP A 132 3.20 -6.87 2.14
CA TRP A 132 2.17 -7.75 1.59
C TRP A 132 0.89 -7.00 1.31
N PHE A 133 0.21 -7.40 0.24
CA PHE A 133 -1.03 -6.78 -0.19
C PHE A 133 -2.01 -7.83 -0.69
N ALA A 134 -3.30 -7.59 -0.42
CA ALA A 134 -4.39 -8.36 -0.98
C ALA A 134 -5.63 -7.48 -1.21
N LYS A 135 -6.47 -7.95 -2.11
CA LYS A 135 -7.79 -7.39 -2.41
C LYS A 135 -8.82 -8.52 -2.42
N THR A 136 -10.01 -8.27 -1.89
CA THR A 136 -11.17 -9.17 -1.96
C THR A 136 -12.45 -8.36 -2.14
N ASP A 137 -13.57 -9.06 -2.27
CA ASP A 137 -14.94 -8.54 -2.28
C ASP A 137 -15.82 -9.26 -1.25
N ALA A 138 -17.09 -8.88 -1.20
CA ALA A 138 -18.09 -9.41 -0.28
C ALA A 138 -18.49 -10.87 -0.55
N GLU A 139 -18.23 -11.40 -1.74
CA GLU A 139 -18.54 -12.79 -2.10
C GLU A 139 -17.43 -13.74 -1.65
N ASN A 140 -16.17 -13.39 -1.93
CA ASN A 140 -15.01 -14.24 -1.67
C ASN A 140 -14.51 -14.14 -0.22
N ARG A 141 -14.42 -12.92 0.32
CA ARG A 141 -14.01 -12.60 1.71
C ARG A 141 -12.71 -13.28 2.19
N ASN A 142 -11.81 -13.63 1.27
CA ASN A 142 -10.52 -14.23 1.58
C ASN A 142 -9.40 -13.35 1.03
N PHE A 143 -8.54 -12.86 1.92
CA PHE A 143 -7.35 -12.12 1.57
C PHE A 143 -6.17 -13.08 1.38
N GLU A 144 -5.79 -13.30 0.13
CA GLU A 144 -4.53 -13.96 -0.23
C GLU A 144 -3.42 -12.93 -0.32
N LEU A 145 -2.72 -12.70 0.79
CA LEU A 145 -1.62 -11.76 0.86
C LEU A 145 -0.40 -12.29 0.10
N ARG A 146 0.06 -11.46 -0.84
CA ARG A 146 1.19 -11.70 -1.73
C ARG A 146 2.17 -10.54 -1.62
N HIS A 147 3.42 -10.75 -2.00
CA HIS A 147 4.42 -9.68 -1.95
C HIS A 147 3.95 -8.48 -2.75
N LEU A 148 4.09 -7.27 -2.22
CA LEU A 148 3.87 -6.03 -2.96
C LEU A 148 5.17 -5.51 -3.57
N CYS A 149 6.28 -5.67 -2.83
CA CYS A 149 7.58 -5.15 -3.17
C CYS A 149 8.44 -6.15 -3.97
N ALA A 150 9.45 -5.62 -4.64
CA ALA A 150 10.64 -6.39 -4.99
C ALA A 150 11.50 -6.52 -3.75
N LEU A 151 12.00 -7.73 -3.49
CA LEU A 151 12.78 -8.02 -2.29
C LEU A 151 14.25 -8.19 -2.69
N GLY A 152 15.09 -7.20 -2.42
CA GLY A 152 16.52 -7.31 -2.68
C GLY A 152 17.29 -7.82 -1.46
N SER A 153 18.50 -8.31 -1.71
CA SER A 153 19.45 -8.58 -0.63
C SER A 153 20.87 -8.11 -0.94
N VAL A 154 21.64 -7.85 0.12
CA VAL A 154 23.06 -7.53 0.08
C VAL A 154 23.79 -8.37 1.11
N THR A 155 24.87 -9.02 0.71
CA THR A 155 25.70 -9.83 1.61
C THR A 155 27.01 -9.13 1.92
N LEU A 156 27.25 -8.86 3.20
CA LEU A 156 28.43 -8.21 3.72
C LEU A 156 29.47 -9.24 4.17
N GLY A 157 30.72 -9.03 3.78
CA GLY A 157 31.86 -9.81 4.25
C GLY A 157 32.63 -9.15 5.41
N ARG A 158 32.05 -8.12 6.04
CA ARG A 158 32.68 -7.28 7.07
C ARG A 158 31.67 -6.94 8.15
N ASP A 159 32.18 -6.58 9.33
CA ASP A 159 31.44 -6.31 10.56
C ASP A 159 31.56 -4.86 11.06
N ASP A 160 31.98 -3.95 10.19
CA ASP A 160 32.21 -2.54 10.50
C ASP A 160 31.37 -1.58 9.66
N ILE A 161 30.26 -2.05 9.08
CA ILE A 161 29.42 -1.26 8.18
C ILE A 161 28.35 -0.51 8.97
N SER A 162 28.31 0.82 8.84
CA SER A 162 27.33 1.68 9.52
C SER A 162 26.11 1.98 8.65
N LYS A 163 26.24 1.91 7.32
CA LYS A 163 25.18 2.28 6.39
C LYS A 163 25.37 1.67 5.02
N ILE A 164 24.28 1.32 4.35
CA ILE A 164 24.26 0.89 2.95
C ILE A 164 23.21 1.72 2.22
N THR A 165 23.57 2.41 1.16
CA THR A 165 22.64 3.13 0.28
C THR A 165 22.51 2.37 -1.04
N ILE A 166 21.27 2.18 -1.49
CA ILE A 166 20.90 1.48 -2.71
C ILE A 166 20.18 2.46 -3.63
N SER A 167 20.55 2.51 -4.90
CA SER A 167 19.91 3.35 -5.91
C SER A 167 19.99 2.76 -7.31
N GLY A 168 19.02 3.12 -8.15
CA GLY A 168 19.10 2.93 -9.60
C GLY A 168 20.13 3.88 -10.22
N ASN A 169 20.85 3.42 -11.24
CA ASN A 169 21.93 4.21 -11.83
C ASN A 169 21.43 5.36 -12.73
N ASN A 170 20.13 5.43 -13.03
CA ASN A 170 19.53 6.46 -13.88
C ASN A 170 18.44 7.27 -13.14
N GLY A 171 18.50 7.33 -11.80
CA GLY A 171 17.56 8.09 -10.98
C GLY A 171 16.16 7.48 -10.94
N GLU A 172 16.05 6.16 -11.08
CA GLU A 172 14.77 5.47 -10.94
C GLU A 172 14.22 5.57 -9.52
N LEU A 173 12.91 5.80 -9.41
CA LEU A 173 12.21 5.87 -8.13
C LEU A 173 11.92 4.44 -7.64
N ILE A 174 12.53 4.06 -6.51
CA ILE A 174 12.52 2.69 -5.97
C ILE A 174 11.94 2.62 -4.54
N ALA A 175 11.61 3.75 -3.92
CA ALA A 175 11.13 3.80 -2.54
C ALA A 175 10.17 4.97 -2.32
N GLY A 176 9.80 5.17 -1.06
CA GLY A 176 8.90 6.22 -0.59
C GLY A 176 7.45 5.79 -0.60
N THR A 177 6.52 6.65 -1.02
CA THR A 177 5.10 6.28 -1.09
C THR A 177 4.81 5.57 -2.40
N VAL A 178 4.12 4.44 -2.35
CA VAL A 178 3.63 3.73 -3.54
C VAL A 178 2.12 3.53 -3.46
N TYR A 179 1.48 3.38 -4.63
CA TYR A 179 0.05 3.07 -4.72
C TYR A 179 -0.15 1.60 -5.04
N ALA A 180 -0.50 0.81 -4.02
CA ALA A 180 -0.78 -0.61 -4.13
C ALA A 180 -2.16 -0.87 -4.72
N SER A 181 -2.23 -1.76 -5.69
CA SER A 181 -3.45 -2.20 -6.37
C SER A 181 -3.28 -3.66 -6.84
N THR A 182 -4.23 -4.17 -7.62
CA THR A 182 -4.08 -5.47 -8.29
C THR A 182 -4.06 -5.31 -9.80
N ASP A 183 -3.25 -6.12 -10.48
CA ASP A 183 -3.29 -6.26 -11.94
C ASP A 183 -4.57 -6.99 -12.42
N GLN A 184 -4.65 -7.26 -13.73
CA GLN A 184 -5.81 -7.94 -14.34
C GLN A 184 -5.96 -9.40 -13.89
N ASP A 185 -4.88 -10.02 -13.40
CA ASP A 185 -4.87 -11.39 -12.87
C ASP A 185 -5.11 -11.40 -11.34
N GLY A 186 -5.40 -10.25 -10.73
CA GLY A 186 -5.63 -10.12 -9.30
C GLY A 186 -4.37 -10.12 -8.45
N LYS A 187 -3.17 -10.03 -9.05
CA LYS A 187 -1.92 -10.04 -8.31
C LYS A 187 -1.52 -8.61 -7.88
N PRO A 188 -0.84 -8.44 -6.74
CA PRO A 188 -0.41 -7.10 -6.31
C PRO A 188 0.49 -6.41 -7.33
N SER A 189 0.25 -5.12 -7.52
CA SER A 189 1.06 -4.21 -8.30
C SER A 189 1.19 -2.90 -7.52
N CYS A 190 2.32 -2.22 -7.66
CA CYS A 190 2.45 -0.85 -7.18
C CYS A 190 2.87 0.10 -8.30
N ALA A 191 2.56 1.37 -8.13
CA ALA A 191 2.93 2.45 -9.04
C ALA A 191 3.41 3.67 -8.25
N GLU A 192 4.06 4.60 -8.97
CA GLU A 192 4.37 5.96 -8.51
C GLU A 192 5.19 6.03 -7.21
N ALA A 193 6.28 5.27 -7.12
CA ALA A 193 7.31 5.53 -6.11
C ALA A 193 7.82 6.99 -6.23
N ASP A 194 8.21 7.60 -5.12
CA ASP A 194 8.58 9.02 -5.04
C ASP A 194 9.99 9.29 -4.47
N ALA A 195 10.78 8.25 -4.22
CA ALA A 195 12.17 8.35 -3.77
C ALA A 195 13.13 7.46 -4.58
N GLU A 196 14.32 7.98 -4.86
CA GLU A 196 15.37 7.34 -5.68
C GLU A 196 16.29 6.40 -4.90
N GLU A 197 16.27 6.46 -3.56
CA GLU A 197 17.25 5.78 -2.72
C GLU A 197 16.61 5.04 -1.55
N ILE A 198 17.20 3.89 -1.22
CA ILE A 198 16.96 3.16 0.02
C ILE A 198 18.24 3.19 0.84
N THR A 199 18.12 3.43 2.14
CA THR A 199 19.23 3.39 3.08
C THR A 199 18.97 2.31 4.13
N LEU A 200 19.89 1.36 4.25
CA LEU A 200 19.91 0.41 5.35
C LEU A 200 20.74 0.97 6.49
N VAL A 201 20.16 0.97 7.69
CA VAL A 201 20.81 1.38 8.93
C VAL A 201 20.60 0.30 9.99
N PRO A 202 21.63 -0.05 10.78
CA PRO A 202 21.46 -0.95 11.91
C PRO A 202 20.71 -0.25 13.05
N ALA A 203 20.44 -0.98 14.13
CA ALA A 203 19.91 -0.38 15.34
C ALA A 203 20.84 0.73 15.86
N GLU A 204 20.26 1.68 16.61
CA GLU A 204 20.99 2.86 17.08
C GLU A 204 22.24 2.45 17.89
N GLY A 205 23.39 2.97 17.49
CA GLY A 205 24.68 2.69 18.12
C GLY A 205 25.35 1.37 17.69
N GLU A 206 24.74 0.63 16.76
CA GLU A 206 25.28 -0.63 16.24
C GLU A 206 25.93 -0.46 14.85
N VAL A 207 26.53 -1.55 14.37
CA VAL A 207 27.05 -1.72 13.01
C VAL A 207 26.51 -3.03 12.46
N PHE A 208 26.36 -3.11 11.14
CA PHE A 208 26.08 -4.37 10.49
C PHE A 208 27.28 -5.31 10.60
N ALA A 209 27.00 -6.53 11.05
CA ALA A 209 27.93 -7.65 11.05
C ALA A 209 28.08 -8.23 9.62
N ALA A 210 29.04 -9.15 9.45
CA ALA A 210 29.07 -9.96 8.23
C ALA A 210 27.79 -10.82 8.16
N GLY A 211 27.10 -10.79 7.03
CA GLY A 211 25.80 -11.44 6.87
C GLY A 211 25.00 -10.92 5.69
N THR A 212 23.81 -11.48 5.50
CA THR A 212 22.87 -11.07 4.45
C THR A 212 21.80 -10.18 5.05
N TYR A 213 21.57 -9.05 4.40
CA TYR A 213 20.58 -8.05 4.74
C TYR A 213 19.62 -7.88 3.57
N TYR A 214 18.38 -7.52 3.87
CA TYR A 214 17.27 -7.47 2.93
C TYR A 214 16.72 -6.06 2.80
N PHE A 215 16.14 -5.75 1.66
CA PHE A 215 15.50 -4.46 1.44
C PHE A 215 14.27 -4.59 0.55
N ALA A 216 13.25 -3.79 0.83
CA ALA A 216 12.06 -3.65 0.01
C ALA A 216 12.25 -2.51 -0.98
N ALA A 217 12.01 -2.77 -2.26
CA ALA A 217 11.97 -1.75 -3.31
C ALA A 217 10.65 -1.83 -4.09
N ALA A 218 10.24 -0.71 -4.67
CA ALA A 218 9.18 -0.70 -5.67
C ALA A 218 9.64 -1.55 -6.88
N PRO A 219 8.84 -2.52 -7.35
CA PRO A 219 9.10 -3.23 -8.59
C PRO A 219 9.20 -2.27 -9.78
N GLY A 220 10.11 -2.56 -10.69
CA GLY A 220 10.41 -1.66 -11.80
C GLY A 220 11.67 -2.05 -12.56
N THR A 221 11.92 -1.36 -13.65
CA THR A 221 13.13 -1.56 -14.46
C THR A 221 14.17 -0.52 -14.07
N LEU A 222 15.34 -0.97 -13.65
CA LEU A 222 16.53 -0.15 -13.47
C LEU A 222 17.31 -0.19 -14.78
N SER A 223 17.13 0.83 -15.61
CA SER A 223 17.58 0.88 -17.00
C SER A 223 19.11 0.87 -17.17
N GLU A 224 19.83 1.44 -16.21
CA GLU A 224 21.30 1.44 -16.17
C GLU A 224 21.86 0.57 -15.03
N GLY A 225 21.00 -0.26 -14.44
CA GLY A 225 21.33 -1.15 -13.34
C GLY A 225 21.27 -0.50 -11.96
N ILE A 226 21.94 -1.11 -10.97
CA ILE A 226 21.81 -0.77 -9.55
C ILE A 226 23.19 -0.57 -8.91
N SER A 227 23.28 0.40 -8.01
CA SER A 227 24.48 0.70 -7.22
C SER A 227 24.24 0.48 -5.74
N PHE A 228 25.31 0.07 -5.05
CA PHE A 228 25.36 -0.02 -3.60
C PHE A 228 26.52 0.85 -3.10
N THR A 229 26.23 1.80 -2.22
CA THR A 229 27.24 2.62 -1.53
C THR A 229 27.28 2.21 -0.07
N ILE A 230 28.46 1.83 0.41
CA ILE A 230 28.67 1.25 1.74
C ILE A 230 29.55 2.20 2.56
N GLU A 231 29.07 2.61 3.72
CA GLU A 231 29.82 3.41 4.68
C GLU A 231 30.26 2.52 5.85
N THR A 232 31.53 2.62 6.22
CA THR A 232 32.06 1.98 7.44
C THR A 232 31.90 2.90 8.65
N ALA A 233 31.90 2.34 9.87
CA ALA A 233 31.88 3.11 11.12
C ALA A 233 33.07 4.09 11.25
N GLY A 234 34.17 3.83 10.55
CA GLY A 234 35.32 4.74 10.46
C GLY A 234 35.15 5.88 9.44
N GLY A 235 34.00 6.00 8.77
CA GLY A 235 33.69 7.02 7.78
C GLY A 235 34.26 6.75 6.38
N ASN A 236 34.83 5.57 6.14
CA ASN A 236 35.27 5.22 4.79
C ASN A 236 34.07 4.83 3.92
N MET A 237 34.03 5.41 2.72
CA MET A 237 33.03 5.11 1.70
C MET A 237 33.58 4.09 0.71
N MET A 238 32.79 3.07 0.41
CA MET A 238 33.07 2.04 -0.59
C MET A 238 31.90 1.97 -1.55
N ILE A 239 32.16 1.85 -2.84
CA ILE A 239 31.11 1.51 -3.81
C ILE A 239 31.15 -0.02 -3.97
N GLY A 240 30.08 -0.68 -3.54
CA GLY A 240 29.86 -2.12 -3.75
C GLY A 240 29.69 -2.44 -5.23
N LYS A 241 29.69 -3.72 -5.61
CA LYS A 241 29.51 -4.13 -7.00
C LYS A 241 28.21 -3.52 -7.56
N ALA A 242 28.36 -2.57 -8.48
CA ALA A 242 27.27 -2.07 -9.28
C ALA A 242 26.98 -3.09 -10.39
N TYR A 243 25.71 -3.44 -10.58
CA TYR A 243 25.30 -4.02 -11.86
C TYR A 243 25.17 -2.85 -12.82
N SER A 244 25.95 -2.85 -13.89
CA SER A 244 25.96 -1.79 -14.91
C SER A 244 25.04 -2.10 -16.10
N GLU A 245 24.30 -3.20 -16.01
CA GLU A 245 23.33 -3.62 -17.02
C GLU A 245 21.92 -3.47 -16.45
N ALA A 246 20.95 -3.32 -17.34
CA ALA A 246 19.56 -3.20 -16.96
C ALA A 246 19.13 -4.34 -16.03
N ALA A 247 18.50 -4.01 -14.91
CA ALA A 247 18.00 -4.96 -13.93
C ALA A 247 16.50 -4.81 -13.79
N GLN A 248 15.80 -5.94 -13.68
CA GLN A 248 14.38 -5.95 -13.36
C GLN A 248 14.23 -6.24 -11.86
N LEU A 249 13.59 -5.32 -11.15
CA LEU A 249 13.11 -5.56 -9.80
C LEU A 249 11.74 -6.24 -9.91
N GLU A 250 11.71 -7.55 -9.67
CA GLU A 250 10.49 -8.35 -9.69
C GLU A 250 9.91 -8.54 -8.30
N ARG A 251 8.58 -8.54 -8.23
CA ARG A 251 7.84 -8.76 -6.99
C ARG A 251 8.12 -10.15 -6.41
N GLY A 252 8.44 -10.23 -5.12
CA GLY A 252 8.66 -11.51 -4.42
C GLY A 252 9.87 -12.33 -4.90
N ALA A 253 10.73 -11.75 -5.75
CA ALA A 253 11.99 -12.34 -6.17
C ALA A 253 13.15 -11.74 -5.37
N LEU A 254 14.10 -12.59 -4.97
CA LEU A 254 15.42 -12.27 -4.43
C LEU A 254 16.51 -12.45 -5.49
#